data_AF-E0SA47-F1
#
_entry.id   AF-E0SA47-F1
#
_cell.length_a   1.000
_cell.length_b   1.000
_cell.length_c   1.000
_cell.angle_alpha   90.00
_cell.angle_beta   90.00
_cell.angle_gamma   90.00
#
_symmetry.space_group_name_H-M   'P 1'
#
loop_
_entity.id
_entity.type
_entity.pdbx_description
1 polymer ?
#
loop_
_entity_poly.entity_id
_entity_poly.type
_entity_poly.pdbx_seq_one_letter_code
_entity_poly.pdbx_strand_id
1 'polypeptide(L)'
;MNPAKLLRTDCPALYAAFVVSPIVGYVPQILARDILLSPLISTFFIMTNILKIFHYSFERYSQFLLAQYVFTIILHVFLIAINKRPLSTYEAKILGNRTMRVIYRRYGPKGSVLGIICVFVFSINLYGTLYGSYEHCGRFSSVLEIAVNLFQLVLEREEKTFESPKKETKRSPKEVYFCWIIGDVIKIWLMSSIKAPIVFVGTIAIQIFINLFLILS
;
A
#
# COMPACT_ATOMS: atom_id res chain seq x y z
N MET A 1 13.78 9.56 25.13
CA MET A 1 13.22 10.74 24.43
C MET A 1 11.93 10.31 23.75
N ASN A 2 10.81 11.04 23.88
CA ASN A 2 9.55 10.65 23.24
C ASN A 2 9.54 11.17 21.78
N PRO A 3 9.69 10.33 20.75
CA PRO A 3 9.73 10.76 19.35
C PRO A 3 8.41 11.38 18.88
N ALA A 4 7.28 11.15 19.57
CA ALA A 4 6.03 11.89 19.35
C ALA A 4 6.17 13.39 19.67
N LYS A 5 7.00 13.75 20.65
CA LYS A 5 7.37 15.15 20.92
C LYS A 5 8.35 15.67 19.87
N LEU A 6 9.27 14.83 19.39
CA LEU A 6 10.25 15.21 18.35
C LEU A 6 9.61 15.52 16.99
N LEU A 7 8.53 14.81 16.66
CA LEU A 7 7.78 14.98 15.41
C LEU A 7 6.71 16.07 15.48
N ARG A 8 6.49 16.70 16.65
CA ARG A 8 5.33 17.59 16.85
C ARG A 8 5.50 18.98 16.27
N THR A 9 6.71 19.49 16.07
CA THR A 9 6.98 20.77 15.35
C THR A 9 8.46 21.15 15.34
N ASP A 10 9.26 20.64 16.29
CA ASP A 10 10.58 21.21 16.59
C ASP A 10 11.69 20.80 15.59
N CYS A 11 11.40 19.86 14.68
CA CYS A 11 12.31 19.45 13.62
C CYS A 11 11.55 19.18 12.30
N PRO A 12 11.35 20.20 11.44
CA PRO A 12 10.61 20.05 10.19
C PRO A 12 11.24 19.03 9.23
N ALA A 13 12.57 18.87 9.29
CA ALA A 13 13.28 17.86 8.52
C ALA A 13 12.87 16.44 8.89
N LEU A 14 12.73 16.15 10.19
CA LEU A 14 12.29 14.84 10.68
C LEU A 14 10.82 14.57 10.33
N TYR A 15 9.96 15.59 10.44
CA TYR A 15 8.57 15.52 10.01
C TYR A 15 8.48 15.15 8.52
N ALA A 16 9.20 15.89 7.67
CA ALA A 16 9.23 15.63 6.23
C ALA A 16 9.76 14.22 5.96
N ALA A 17 10.92 13.85 6.53
CA ALA A 17 11.51 12.53 6.36
C ALA A 17 10.54 11.40 6.71
N PHE A 18 9.74 11.56 7.76
CA PHE A 18 8.70 10.59 8.12
C PHE A 18 7.57 10.52 7.07
N VAL A 19 7.03 11.66 6.65
CA VAL A 19 5.95 11.70 5.65
C VAL A 19 6.41 11.07 4.33
N VAL A 20 7.65 11.33 3.90
CA VAL A 20 8.18 10.81 2.64
C VAL A 20 8.72 9.38 2.76
N SER A 21 8.92 8.85 3.97
CA SER A 21 9.55 7.53 4.19
C SER A 21 8.96 6.37 3.39
N PRO A 22 7.65 6.31 3.08
CA PRO A 22 7.10 5.26 2.22
C PRO A 22 7.79 5.15 0.86
N ILE A 23 8.36 6.25 0.32
CA ILE A 23 9.05 6.22 -0.97
C ILE A 23 10.28 5.33 -0.97
N VAL A 24 10.96 5.18 0.18
CA VAL A 24 12.21 4.42 0.32
C VAL A 24 12.03 2.99 -0.17
N GLY A 25 10.86 2.40 0.12
CA GLY A 25 10.49 1.07 -0.35
C GLY A 25 10.43 0.90 -1.86
N TYR A 26 10.28 1.98 -2.61
CA TYR A 26 10.07 1.96 -4.05
C TYR A 26 11.23 2.59 -4.83
N VAL A 27 12.23 3.14 -4.15
CA VAL A 27 13.41 3.75 -4.77
C VAL A 27 14.07 2.84 -5.82
N PRO A 28 14.32 1.54 -5.55
CA PRO A 28 14.95 0.68 -6.55
C PRO A 28 14.16 0.58 -7.87
N GLN A 29 12.83 0.57 -7.79
CA GLN A 29 11.93 0.46 -8.96
C GLN A 29 11.81 1.80 -9.70
N ILE A 30 11.68 2.90 -8.96
CA ILE A 30 11.56 4.25 -9.53
C ILE A 30 12.83 4.61 -10.29
N LEU A 31 14.01 4.36 -9.71
CA LEU A 31 15.29 4.70 -10.33
C LEU A 31 15.54 3.89 -11.62
N ALA A 32 15.21 2.60 -11.61
CA ALA A 32 15.36 1.78 -12.80
C ALA A 32 14.24 1.95 -13.83
N ARG A 33 13.19 2.73 -13.52
CA ARG A 33 12.00 2.92 -14.35
C ARG A 33 11.31 1.60 -14.74
N ASP A 34 11.51 0.56 -13.93
CA ASP A 34 10.87 -0.75 -14.08
C ASP A 34 10.04 -1.01 -12.83
N ILE A 35 8.76 -0.62 -12.91
CA ILE A 35 7.81 -0.81 -11.81
C ILE A 35 7.38 -2.27 -11.81
N LEU A 36 7.92 -3.02 -10.85
CA LEU A 36 7.60 -4.42 -10.60
C LEU A 36 6.22 -4.57 -9.95
N LEU A 37 5.78 -3.55 -9.21
CA LEU A 37 4.53 -3.62 -8.48
C LEU A 37 3.31 -3.57 -9.40
N SER A 38 2.44 -4.56 -9.25
CA SER A 38 1.13 -4.63 -9.87
C SER A 38 0.29 -3.36 -9.63
N PRO A 39 -0.41 -2.84 -10.66
CA PRO A 39 -1.40 -1.78 -10.48
C PRO A 39 -2.54 -2.17 -9.50
N LEU A 40 -2.92 -3.45 -9.48
CA LEU A 40 -3.95 -3.97 -8.58
C LEU A 40 -3.47 -3.97 -7.13
N ILE A 41 -2.23 -4.39 -6.88
CA ILE A 41 -1.62 -4.31 -5.55
C ILE A 41 -1.54 -2.85 -5.08
N SER A 42 -1.11 -1.93 -5.94
CA SER A 42 -1.10 -0.49 -5.63
C SER A 42 -2.50 0.04 -5.31
N THR A 43 -3.54 -0.48 -5.98
CA THR A 43 -4.94 -0.12 -5.69
C THR A 43 -5.32 -0.52 -4.26
N PHE A 44 -4.97 -1.74 -3.83
CA PHE A 44 -5.28 -2.18 -2.47
C PHE A 44 -4.49 -1.40 -1.40
N PHE A 45 -3.24 -1.00 -1.68
CA PHE A 45 -2.51 -0.09 -0.80
C PHE A 45 -3.19 1.28 -0.70
N ILE A 46 -3.71 1.83 -1.81
CA ILE A 46 -4.50 3.08 -1.78
C ILE A 46 -5.74 2.90 -0.91
N MET A 47 -6.52 1.83 -1.13
CA MET A 47 -7.73 1.53 -0.35
C MET A 47 -7.43 1.41 1.15
N THR A 48 -6.35 0.73 1.51
CA THR A 48 -5.88 0.64 2.89
C THR A 48 -5.62 2.03 3.50
N ASN A 49 -4.89 2.89 2.80
CA ASN A 49 -4.54 4.22 3.31
C ASN A 49 -5.76 5.14 3.39
N ILE A 50 -6.74 4.99 2.50
CA ILE A 50 -8.04 5.68 2.59
C ILE A 50 -8.76 5.29 3.89
N LEU A 51 -8.86 3.99 4.21
CA LEU A 51 -9.46 3.53 5.46
C LEU A 51 -8.76 4.12 6.70
N LYS A 52 -7.43 4.19 6.67
CA LYS A 52 -6.64 4.81 7.74
C LYS A 52 -6.93 6.30 7.86
N ILE A 53 -7.06 7.04 6.75
CA ILE A 53 -7.45 8.45 6.76
C ILE A 53 -8.80 8.64 7.43
N PHE A 54 -9.82 7.85 7.06
CA PHE A 54 -11.15 7.94 7.67
C PHE A 54 -11.12 7.63 9.17
N HIS A 55 -10.44 6.56 9.57
CA HIS A 55 -10.30 6.21 10.98
C HIS A 55 -9.56 7.29 11.79
N TYR A 56 -8.42 7.77 11.28
CA TYR A 56 -7.55 8.70 11.99
C TYR A 56 -8.07 10.14 12.01
N SER A 57 -8.88 10.54 11.02
CA SER A 57 -9.56 11.84 11.03
C SER A 57 -10.61 11.93 12.13
N PHE A 58 -11.21 10.81 12.53
CA PHE A 58 -12.23 10.75 13.57
C PHE A 58 -11.64 10.69 14.99
N GLU A 59 -10.61 9.88 15.20
CA GLU A 59 -9.96 9.66 16.51
C GLU A 59 -8.94 10.75 16.91
N ARG A 60 -8.78 11.81 16.11
CA ARG A 60 -7.83 12.93 16.34
C ARG A 60 -6.40 12.47 16.69
N TYR A 61 -5.90 11.45 15.99
CA TYR A 61 -4.50 11.06 16.07
C TYR A 61 -3.58 12.13 15.45
N SER A 62 -2.27 11.94 15.59
CA SER A 62 -1.28 12.92 15.14
C SER A 62 -1.34 13.21 13.63
N GLN A 63 -1.35 14.50 13.26
CA GLN A 63 -1.43 14.98 11.87
C GLN A 63 -0.35 14.40 10.94
N PHE A 64 0.83 14.08 11.46
CA PHE A 64 1.91 13.49 10.65
C PHE A 64 1.56 12.10 10.09
N LEU A 65 0.74 11.30 10.80
CA LEU A 65 0.29 10.00 10.29
C LEU A 65 -0.67 10.19 9.12
N LEU A 66 -1.59 11.15 9.25
CA LEU A 66 -2.51 11.51 8.18
C LEU A 66 -1.76 11.97 6.93
N ALA A 67 -0.76 12.84 7.10
CA ALA A 67 0.09 13.31 6.01
C ALA A 67 0.84 12.16 5.32
N GLN A 68 1.38 11.20 6.08
CA GLN A 68 2.04 10.02 5.52
C GLN A 68 1.07 9.13 4.72
N TYR A 69 -0.17 8.93 5.20
CA TYR A 69 -1.18 8.15 4.46
C TYR A 69 -1.59 8.83 3.16
N VAL A 70 -1.79 10.16 3.18
CA VAL A 70 -2.05 10.95 1.97
C VAL A 70 -0.88 10.85 0.99
N PHE A 71 0.36 11.01 1.48
CA PHE A 71 1.56 10.86 0.66
C PHE A 71 1.65 9.47 0.04
N THR A 72 1.35 8.42 0.81
CA THR A 72 1.36 7.03 0.34
C THR A 72 0.34 6.82 -0.78
N ILE A 73 -0.85 7.41 -0.68
CA ILE A 73 -1.85 7.37 -1.77
C ILE A 73 -1.29 8.03 -3.04
N ILE A 74 -0.71 9.23 -2.92
CA ILE A 74 -0.12 9.96 -4.05
C ILE A 74 1.00 9.13 -4.70
N LEU A 75 1.88 8.54 -3.89
CA LEU A 75 2.96 7.67 -4.34
C LEU A 75 2.41 6.49 -5.17
N HIS A 76 1.40 5.78 -4.68
CA HIS A 76 0.84 4.65 -5.43
C HIS A 76 0.10 5.07 -6.70
N VAL A 77 -0.60 6.21 -6.69
CA VAL A 77 -1.19 6.77 -7.91
C VAL A 77 -0.10 7.09 -8.93
N PHE A 78 1.01 7.69 -8.50
CA PHE A 78 2.17 7.95 -9.35
C PHE A 78 2.76 6.67 -9.92
N LEU A 79 2.97 5.64 -9.08
CA LEU A 79 3.47 4.33 -9.51
C LEU A 79 2.57 3.69 -10.57
N ILE A 80 1.24 3.73 -10.39
CA ILE A 80 0.26 3.25 -11.39
C ILE A 80 0.36 4.04 -12.69
N ALA A 81 0.52 5.37 -12.61
CA ALA A 81 0.60 6.23 -13.78
C ALA A 81 1.84 5.94 -14.64
N ILE A 82 2.99 5.70 -14.01
CA ILE A 82 4.25 5.40 -14.70
C ILE A 82 4.45 3.90 -15.01
N ASN A 83 3.60 3.01 -14.47
CA ASN A 83 3.67 1.59 -14.77
C ASN A 83 3.38 1.35 -16.27
N LYS A 84 4.33 0.68 -16.93
CA LYS A 84 4.29 0.30 -18.36
C LYS A 84 4.13 -1.20 -18.58
N ARG A 85 4.19 -2.01 -17.52
CA ARG A 85 4.08 -3.47 -17.63
C ARG A 85 2.66 -3.86 -18.05
N PRO A 86 2.51 -4.87 -18.92
CA PRO A 86 1.21 -5.45 -19.18
C PRO A 86 0.67 -6.09 -17.91
N LEU A 87 -0.65 -6.05 -17.74
CA LEU A 87 -1.31 -6.73 -16.62
C LEU A 87 -1.04 -8.23 -16.70
N SER A 88 -0.88 -8.87 -15.54
CA SER A 88 -0.86 -10.33 -15.45
C SER A 88 -2.21 -10.91 -15.88
N THR A 89 -2.23 -12.18 -16.28
CA THR A 89 -3.48 -12.88 -16.65
C THR A 89 -4.53 -12.82 -15.53
N TYR A 90 -4.08 -12.90 -14.27
CA TYR A 90 -4.95 -12.78 -13.10
C TYR A 90 -5.49 -11.38 -12.91
N GLU A 91 -4.65 -10.35 -13.04
CA GLU A 91 -5.10 -8.96 -12.96
C GLU A 91 -6.08 -8.61 -14.07
N ALA A 92 -5.79 -9.05 -15.30
CA ALA A 92 -6.68 -8.86 -16.44
C ALA A 92 -8.02 -9.57 -16.22
N LYS A 93 -8.04 -10.74 -15.57
CA LYS A 93 -9.27 -11.46 -15.20
C LYS A 93 -10.07 -10.71 -14.13
N ILE A 94 -9.40 -10.16 -13.11
CA ILE A 94 -10.06 -9.40 -12.04
C ILE A 94 -10.62 -8.08 -12.59
N LEU A 95 -9.81 -7.30 -13.30
CA LEU A 95 -10.21 -6.01 -13.88
C LEU A 95 -11.18 -6.17 -15.06
N GLY A 96 -11.10 -7.28 -15.80
CA GLY A 96 -11.99 -7.63 -16.91
C GLY A 96 -13.31 -8.30 -16.51
N ASN A 97 -13.58 -8.44 -15.21
CA ASN A 97 -14.83 -9.05 -14.72
C ASN A 97 -16.07 -8.28 -15.22
N ARG A 98 -17.22 -8.95 -15.31
CA ARG A 98 -18.49 -8.45 -15.87
C ARG A 98 -18.87 -7.06 -15.36
N THR A 99 -18.64 -6.79 -14.07
CA THR A 99 -18.95 -5.50 -13.41
C THR A 99 -18.01 -4.37 -13.87
N MET A 100 -16.72 -4.65 -14.06
CA MET A 100 -15.71 -3.64 -14.43
C MET A 100 -15.47 -3.56 -15.94
N ARG A 101 -16.06 -4.47 -16.72
CA ARG A 101 -15.89 -4.59 -18.18
C ARG A 101 -16.15 -3.29 -18.93
N VAL A 102 -17.17 -2.52 -18.54
CA VAL A 102 -17.52 -1.26 -19.21
C VAL A 102 -16.41 -0.22 -19.03
N ILE A 103 -15.93 -0.06 -17.80
CA ILE A 103 -14.86 0.89 -17.47
C ILE A 103 -13.55 0.43 -18.10
N TYR A 104 -13.23 -0.87 -18.01
CA TYR A 104 -12.03 -1.45 -18.58
C TYR A 104 -11.96 -1.28 -20.10
N ARG A 105 -13.07 -1.48 -20.81
CA ARG A 105 -13.12 -1.29 -22.27
C ARG A 105 -12.94 0.17 -22.68
N ARG A 106 -13.48 1.12 -21.91
CA ARG A 106 -13.50 2.53 -22.28
C ARG A 106 -12.24 3.30 -21.86
N TYR A 107 -11.70 2.98 -20.70
CA TYR A 107 -10.60 3.72 -20.08
C TYR A 107 -9.37 2.87 -19.78
N GLY A 108 -9.40 1.58 -20.13
CA GLY A 108 -8.31 0.64 -19.90
C GLY A 108 -8.06 0.33 -18.41
N PRO A 109 -6.94 -0.35 -18.11
CA PRO A 109 -6.54 -0.73 -16.76
C PRO A 109 -6.50 0.43 -15.75
N LYS A 110 -5.91 1.56 -16.17
CA LYS A 110 -5.72 2.74 -15.30
C LYS A 110 -7.06 3.37 -14.91
N GLY A 111 -7.99 3.46 -15.86
CA GLY A 111 -9.34 3.95 -15.58
C GLY A 111 -10.14 3.02 -14.69
N SER A 112 -9.98 1.69 -14.84
CA SER A 112 -10.60 0.71 -13.94
C SER A 112 -10.14 0.86 -12.49
N VAL A 113 -8.84 1.09 -12.27
CA VAL A 113 -8.29 1.34 -10.93
C VAL A 113 -8.89 2.59 -10.30
N LEU A 114 -8.95 3.70 -11.04
CA LEU A 114 -9.57 4.94 -10.55
C LEU A 114 -11.05 4.73 -10.22
N GLY A 115 -11.79 4.01 -11.08
CA GLY A 115 -13.19 3.67 -10.83
C GLY A 115 -13.39 2.87 -9.54
N ILE A 116 -12.54 1.87 -9.30
CA ILE A 116 -12.57 1.08 -8.05
C ILE A 116 -12.34 1.97 -6.83
N ILE A 117 -11.34 2.86 -6.88
CA ILE A 117 -11.04 3.78 -5.78
C ILE A 117 -12.22 4.70 -5.50
N CYS A 118 -12.83 5.29 -6.53
CA CYS A 118 -14.00 6.18 -6.36
C CYS A 118 -15.18 5.46 -5.72
N VAL A 119 -15.53 4.27 -6.22
CA VAL A 119 -16.61 3.45 -5.64
C VAL A 119 -16.29 3.10 -4.19
N PHE A 120 -15.06 2.73 -3.89
CA PHE A 120 -14.64 2.39 -2.54
C PHE A 120 -14.75 3.56 -1.56
N VAL A 121 -14.29 4.77 -1.96
CA VAL A 121 -14.45 6.00 -1.15
C VAL A 121 -15.92 6.30 -0.91
N PHE A 122 -16.76 6.17 -1.95
CA PHE A 122 -18.21 6.36 -1.80
C PHE A 122 -18.82 5.36 -0.81
N SER A 123 -18.47 4.07 -0.91
CA SER A 123 -18.95 3.04 0.01
C SER A 123 -18.53 3.29 1.46
N ILE A 124 -17.29 3.71 1.71
CA ILE A 124 -16.82 4.06 3.07
C ILE A 124 -17.59 5.25 3.61
N ASN A 125 -17.78 6.30 2.81
CA ASN A 125 -18.54 7.47 3.25
C ASN A 125 -19.98 7.10 3.59
N LEU A 126 -20.65 6.33 2.72
CA LEU A 126 -22.01 5.87 2.98
C LEU A 126 -22.08 5.04 4.27
N TYR A 127 -21.14 4.12 4.46
CA TYR A 127 -21.03 3.32 5.68
C TYR A 127 -20.86 4.21 6.93
N GLY A 128 -19.93 5.16 6.90
CA GLY A 128 -19.70 6.08 8.01
C GLY A 128 -20.92 6.95 8.35
N THR A 129 -21.64 7.43 7.33
CA THR A 129 -22.90 8.18 7.52
C THR A 129 -23.98 7.32 8.16
N LEU A 130 -24.10 6.04 7.78
CA LEU A 130 -25.12 5.12 8.32
C LEU A 130 -24.86 4.71 9.78
N TYR A 131 -23.59 4.49 10.15
CA TYR A 131 -23.21 3.99 11.47
C TYR A 131 -22.71 5.09 12.42
N GLY A 132 -22.50 6.32 11.94
CA GLY A 132 -22.02 7.45 12.73
C GLY A 132 -20.58 7.31 13.25
N SER A 133 -19.82 6.32 12.76
CA SER A 133 -18.46 6.02 13.23
C SER A 133 -17.58 5.44 12.11
N TYR A 134 -16.28 5.70 12.19
CA TYR A 134 -15.25 5.11 11.33
C TYR A 134 -14.28 4.19 12.08
N GLU A 135 -14.61 3.75 13.31
CA GLU A 135 -13.74 2.88 14.11
C GLU A 135 -13.41 1.58 13.36
N HIS A 136 -14.40 0.98 12.69
CA HIS A 136 -14.23 -0.25 11.91
C HIS A 136 -13.25 -0.10 10.74
N CYS A 137 -13.03 1.11 10.23
CA CYS A 137 -12.07 1.34 9.16
C CYS A 137 -10.63 1.01 9.60
N GLY A 138 -10.28 1.26 10.87
CA GLY A 138 -8.95 0.92 11.40
C GLY A 138 -8.70 -0.60 11.37
N ARG A 139 -9.67 -1.39 11.84
CA ARG A 139 -9.58 -2.86 11.83
C ARG A 139 -9.57 -3.41 10.40
N PHE A 140 -10.47 -2.91 9.55
CA PHE A 140 -10.54 -3.34 8.15
C PHE A 140 -9.27 -2.98 7.37
N SER A 141 -8.66 -1.83 7.65
CA SER A 141 -7.38 -1.46 7.03
C SER A 141 -6.26 -2.44 7.37
N SER A 142 -6.22 -2.94 8.61
CA SER A 142 -5.21 -3.88 9.07
C SER A 142 -5.37 -5.25 8.40
N VAL A 143 -6.62 -5.74 8.32
CA VAL A 143 -6.95 -6.98 7.59
C VAL A 143 -6.60 -6.85 6.11
N LEU A 144 -6.94 -5.71 5.50
CA LEU A 144 -6.64 -5.46 4.10
C LEU A 144 -5.13 -5.44 3.85
N GLU A 145 -4.32 -4.79 4.70
CA GLU A 145 -2.85 -4.81 4.60
C GLU A 145 -2.28 -6.22 4.56
N ILE A 146 -2.72 -7.09 5.47
CA ILE A 146 -2.26 -8.48 5.51
C ILE A 146 -2.68 -9.18 4.22
N ALA A 147 -3.93 -9.01 3.79
CA ALA A 147 -4.45 -9.60 2.57
C ALA A 147 -3.66 -9.13 1.32
N VAL A 148 -3.27 -7.85 1.24
CA VAL A 148 -2.44 -7.33 0.14
C VAL A 148 -1.10 -8.05 0.08
N ASN A 149 -0.42 -8.18 1.22
CA ASN A 149 0.90 -8.82 1.27
C ASN A 149 0.83 -10.31 0.93
N LEU A 150 -0.21 -11.01 1.40
CA LEU A 150 -0.47 -12.39 1.00
C LEU A 150 -0.78 -12.50 -0.50
N PHE A 151 -1.59 -11.59 -1.04
CA PHE A 151 -1.91 -11.58 -2.46
C PHE A 151 -0.69 -11.29 -3.32
N GLN A 152 0.21 -10.42 -2.88
CA GLN A 152 1.50 -10.18 -3.52
C GLN A 152 2.34 -11.46 -3.58
N LEU A 153 2.41 -12.21 -2.48
CA LEU A 153 3.12 -13.49 -2.44
C LEU A 153 2.56 -14.52 -3.43
N VAL A 154 1.23 -14.58 -3.57
CA VAL A 154 0.58 -15.45 -4.56
C VAL A 154 0.97 -15.04 -5.99
N LEU A 155 0.89 -13.73 -6.31
CA LEU A 155 1.24 -13.23 -7.64
C LEU A 155 2.69 -13.54 -8.01
N GLU A 156 3.64 -13.34 -7.09
CA GLU A 156 5.05 -13.66 -7.37
C GLU A 156 5.30 -15.14 -7.63
N ARG A 157 4.64 -16.02 -6.87
CA ARG A 157 4.77 -17.47 -7.03
C ARG A 157 4.22 -17.93 -8.37
N GLU A 158 3.09 -17.39 -8.78
CA GLU A 158 2.52 -17.69 -10.10
C GLU A 158 3.42 -17.17 -11.22
N GLU A 159 3.95 -15.94 -11.11
CA GLU A 159 4.89 -15.42 -12.11
C GLU A 159 6.14 -16.28 -12.26
N LYS A 160 6.74 -16.78 -11.17
CA LYS A 160 7.87 -17.72 -11.21
C LYS A 160 7.53 -19.04 -11.91
N THR A 161 6.27 -19.50 -11.82
CA THR A 161 5.82 -20.79 -12.39
C THR A 161 5.61 -20.70 -13.91
N PHE A 162 5.30 -19.51 -14.43
CA PHE A 162 5.01 -19.26 -15.85
C PHE A 162 6.22 -18.75 -16.66
N GLU A 163 7.43 -18.73 -16.09
CA GLU A 163 8.63 -18.32 -16.84
C GLU A 163 8.94 -19.33 -17.96
N SER A 164 8.54 -18.93 -19.18
CA SER A 164 8.99 -19.52 -20.45
C SER A 164 10.53 -19.47 -20.53
N PRO A 165 11.21 -20.50 -21.07
CA PRO A 165 12.68 -20.59 -21.16
C PRO A 165 13.33 -19.54 -22.08
N LYS A 166 12.55 -18.62 -22.64
CA LYS A 166 13.04 -17.48 -23.41
C LYS A 166 12.43 -16.19 -22.87
N LYS A 167 13.08 -15.52 -21.92
CA LYS A 167 13.03 -14.06 -21.78
C LYS A 167 14.07 -13.55 -20.77
N GLU A 168 14.51 -12.32 -21.06
CA GLU A 168 15.49 -11.50 -20.35
C GLU A 168 15.45 -11.68 -18.82
N THR A 169 16.63 -11.67 -18.20
CA THR A 169 16.82 -11.68 -16.74
C THR A 169 15.93 -10.65 -16.07
N LYS A 170 14.77 -11.11 -15.58
CA LYS A 170 13.78 -10.29 -14.90
C LYS A 170 14.40 -9.86 -13.57
N ARG A 171 14.50 -8.54 -13.35
CA ARG A 171 15.10 -8.02 -12.10
C ARG A 171 14.33 -8.57 -10.91
N SER A 172 15.06 -9.14 -9.96
CA SER A 172 14.47 -9.71 -8.76
C SER A 172 13.89 -8.61 -7.86
N PRO A 173 12.63 -8.72 -7.42
CA PRO A 173 12.01 -7.77 -6.49
C PRO A 173 12.58 -7.82 -5.07
N LYS A 174 13.56 -8.68 -4.78
CA LYS A 174 14.17 -8.84 -3.44
C LYS A 174 14.69 -7.55 -2.83
N GLU A 175 15.26 -6.65 -3.63
CA GLU A 175 15.73 -5.33 -3.17
C GLU A 175 14.59 -4.47 -2.62
N VAL A 176 13.40 -4.57 -3.24
CA VAL A 176 12.19 -3.85 -2.81
C VAL A 176 11.74 -4.35 -1.45
N TYR A 177 11.68 -5.67 -1.27
CA TYR A 177 11.31 -6.29 0.00
C TYR A 177 12.26 -5.93 1.12
N PHE A 178 13.56 -5.89 0.84
CA PHE A 178 14.55 -5.46 1.81
C PHE A 178 14.31 -4.01 2.26
N CYS A 179 14.07 -3.10 1.32
CA CYS A 179 13.71 -1.72 1.63
C CYS A 179 12.39 -1.61 2.42
N TRP A 180 11.42 -2.48 2.15
CA TRP A 180 10.16 -2.53 2.91
C TRP A 180 10.36 -2.99 4.36
N ILE A 181 11.18 -4.02 4.59
CA ILE A 181 11.51 -4.48 5.95
C ILE A 181 12.15 -3.36 6.76
N ILE A 182 13.10 -2.61 6.17
CA ILE A 182 13.72 -1.46 6.85
C ILE A 182 12.65 -0.43 7.24
N GLY A 183 11.73 -0.10 6.30
CA GLY A 183 10.62 0.80 6.55
C GLY A 183 9.70 0.31 7.68
N ASP A 184 9.37 -0.98 7.70
CA ASP A 184 8.49 -1.60 8.70
C ASP A 184 9.12 -1.59 10.10
N VAL A 185 10.42 -1.85 10.22
CA VAL A 185 11.15 -1.76 11.49
C VAL A 185 11.11 -0.33 12.04
N ILE A 186 11.36 0.67 11.19
CA ILE A 186 11.26 2.09 11.58
C ILE A 186 9.84 2.43 12.03
N LYS A 187 8.83 1.92 11.32
CA LYS A 187 7.42 2.13 11.63
C LYS A 187 7.01 1.50 12.97
N ILE A 188 7.50 0.29 13.28
CA ILE A 188 7.28 -0.35 14.60
C ILE A 188 7.88 0.50 15.72
N TRP A 189 9.14 0.94 15.56
CA TRP A 189 9.81 1.78 16.54
C TRP A 189 8.99 3.05 16.81
N LEU A 190 8.49 3.69 15.75
CA LEU A 190 7.67 4.88 15.89
C LEU A 190 6.29 4.58 16.49
N MET A 191 5.57 3.57 16.03
CA MET A 191 4.23 3.24 16.57
C MET A 191 4.28 2.87 18.05
N SER A 192 5.33 2.16 18.47
CA SER A 192 5.57 1.80 19.88
C SER A 192 5.74 3.04 20.76
N SER A 193 6.35 4.10 20.20
CA SER A 193 6.64 5.32 20.94
C SER A 193 5.44 6.26 21.12
N ILE A 194 4.47 6.20 20.22
CA ILE A 194 3.23 7.01 20.25
C ILE A 194 2.08 6.26 20.93
N LYS A 195 2.35 5.07 21.51
CA LYS A 195 1.34 4.16 22.08
C LYS A 195 0.20 3.86 21.10
N ALA A 196 0.54 3.61 19.83
CA ALA A 196 -0.46 3.24 18.83
C ALA A 196 -1.16 1.92 19.24
N PRO A 197 -2.42 1.70 18.81
CA PRO A 197 -3.12 0.45 19.08
C PRO A 197 -2.32 -0.78 18.65
N ILE A 198 -2.28 -1.80 19.53
CA ILE A 198 -1.45 -3.00 19.35
C ILE A 198 -1.73 -3.76 18.04
N VAL A 199 -2.96 -3.63 17.52
CA VAL A 199 -3.40 -4.22 16.24
C VAL A 199 -2.53 -3.72 15.08
N PHE A 200 -2.15 -2.44 15.07
CA PHE A 200 -1.30 -1.88 14.01
C PHE A 200 0.13 -2.40 14.11
N VAL A 201 0.67 -2.52 15.32
CA VAL A 201 2.02 -3.08 15.55
C VAL A 201 2.07 -4.56 15.13
N GLY A 202 1.06 -5.35 15.52
CA GLY A 202 0.94 -6.75 15.12
C GLY A 202 0.82 -6.93 13.60
N THR A 203 0.09 -6.03 12.93
CA THR A 203 -0.01 -6.01 11.46
C THR A 203 1.36 -5.82 10.82
N ILE A 204 2.15 -4.85 11.28
CA ILE A 204 3.50 -4.60 10.74
C ILE A 204 4.44 -5.78 11.01
N ALA A 205 4.33 -6.44 12.17
CA ALA A 205 5.11 -7.65 12.44
C ALA A 205 4.82 -8.77 11.43
N ILE A 206 3.54 -9.01 11.10
CA ILE A 206 3.14 -9.98 10.06
C ILE A 206 3.70 -9.58 8.70
N GLN A 207 3.71 -8.29 8.36
CA GLN A 207 4.29 -7.77 7.11
C GLN A 207 5.79 -8.09 7.01
N ILE A 208 6.55 -7.87 8.08
CA ILE A 208 7.98 -8.22 8.13
C ILE A 208 8.18 -9.71 7.86
N PHE A 209 7.38 -10.59 8.47
CA PHE A 209 7.46 -12.03 8.21
C PHE A 209 7.20 -12.39 6.75
N ILE A 210 6.17 -11.80 6.13
CA ILE A 210 5.86 -12.04 4.71
C ILE A 210 6.99 -11.53 3.82
N ASN A 211 7.50 -10.32 4.06
CA ASN A 211 8.59 -9.73 3.29
C ASN A 211 9.88 -10.55 3.40
N LEU A 212 10.21 -11.06 4.59
CA LEU A 212 11.34 -11.97 4.80
C LEU A 212 11.17 -13.26 3.99
N PHE A 213 9.97 -13.84 4.00
CA PHE A 213 9.68 -15.03 3.21
C PHE A 213 9.88 -14.77 1.71
N LEU A 214 9.43 -13.63 1.18
CA LEU A 214 9.61 -13.27 -0.23
C LEU A 214 11.08 -13.11 -0.62
N ILE A 215 11.93 -12.58 0.27
CA ILE A 215 13.38 -12.49 0.05
C ILE A 215 14.03 -13.87 0.00
N LEU A 216 13.64 -14.77 0.90
CA LEU A 216 14.23 -16.11 1.03
C LEU A 216 13.74 -17.10 -0.05
N SER A 217 12.55 -16.85 -0.62
CA SER A 217 11.96 -17.66 -1.71
C SER A 217 12.57 -17.40 -3.09
#